data_AF-A0A9P1BHT5-F1
#
_entry.id   AF-A0A9P1BHT5-F1
#
_cell.length_a   1.000
_cell.length_b   1.000
_cell.length_c   1.000
_cell.angle_alpha   90.00
_cell.angle_beta   90.00
_cell.angle_gamma   90.00
#
_symmetry.space_group_name_H-M   'P 1'
#
loop_
_entity.id
_entity.type
_entity.pdbx_description
1 polymer ?
#
loop_
_entity_poly.entity_id
_entity_poly.type
_entity_poly.pdbx_seq_one_letter_code
_entity_poly.pdbx_strand_id
1 'polypeptide(L)'
;MNRADHIAANPDFPWLEADDLPGVAQFLSQRQWLQADEQVLQCGRAGEGNMNLTLRVRTDRRTFVVKQARPWVEKYDHIEAPWNRADFERLFYERVTSIPEVAGRMPRLIVSDSAARTLVLEYIDGADDFTVLYSGAKLDLPALGDLANYIAALHAGTRDETPSSFANSGMRQLNHAHIFQVPLQADNGVPLEQLEPGLEDTATLIRKDEAYLHAVETLGAQYLQDGRCLLHGDYFPGSWLWSPRGLVVIDPEFCFVGTSEVDLGCAIAHMALAKQEQATARTFLDAYQTTSDDSRLDLGLAARFAAVEVMRRLIGGATPIDVWLDVDTATGVGDVDDGLMLIQVFHSPEFKVRGLSVVFGNTTLERAVPIAKEIVSKFGPEDLSVNPGAASEEDLGEETKAVQAMAAALEEAPMTLLAVGPVTNVASLLMLHPELHDRIDRIVMVAARRPGQKFVSSDRQKLPHRDANFEHDAKAMQVILDSDIPLVFAPWEVSSKLWITREDLKNLSDSGESGAWIAKTSAYWITGWELAITDRGFNPFDTLAAGWLSHPELIESMPVSVRIEELPDDRVAGSSSEEAETKPYLLVSEANTSDREIIYCHTPRPEFKAVLIERLTGLPTGTASE
;
A
#
# COMPACT_ATOMS: atom_id res chain seq x y z
N MET A 1 17.18 7.13 -3.95
CA MET A 1 17.85 5.90 -3.52
C MET A 1 16.84 5.10 -2.73
N ASN A 2 16.69 3.82 -3.04
CA ASN A 2 15.84 2.92 -2.23
C ASN A 2 16.65 2.40 -1.03
N ARG A 3 16.02 1.61 -0.15
CA ARG A 3 16.69 0.96 1.00
C ARG A 3 17.99 0.23 0.63
N ALA A 4 17.99 -0.56 -0.45
CA ALA A 4 19.15 -1.33 -0.87
C ALA A 4 20.33 -0.43 -1.25
N ASP A 5 20.08 0.65 -1.99
CA ASP A 5 21.09 1.66 -2.34
C ASP A 5 21.72 2.28 -1.09
N HIS A 6 20.88 2.65 -0.11
CA HIS A 6 21.35 3.27 1.12
C HIS A 6 22.19 2.33 2.00
N ILE A 7 21.78 1.06 2.11
CA ILE A 7 22.53 0.04 2.84
C ILE A 7 23.88 -0.20 2.16
N ALA A 8 23.90 -0.36 0.83
CA ALA A 8 25.12 -0.55 0.06
C ALA A 8 26.07 0.65 0.16
N ALA A 9 25.53 1.87 0.20
CA ALA A 9 26.32 3.10 0.34
C ALA A 9 26.87 3.33 1.76
N ASN A 10 26.31 2.66 2.78
CA ASN A 10 26.71 2.81 4.19
C ASN A 10 26.91 1.43 4.86
N PRO A 11 27.90 0.63 4.40
CA PRO A 11 28.08 -0.75 4.87
C PRO A 11 28.53 -0.85 6.34
N ASP A 12 29.16 0.20 6.87
CA ASP A 12 29.60 0.28 8.26
C ASP A 12 28.52 0.82 9.21
N PHE A 13 27.35 1.23 8.68
CA PHE A 13 26.26 1.70 9.52
C PHE A 13 25.61 0.49 10.23
N PRO A 14 25.32 0.58 11.54
CA PRO A 14 24.78 -0.53 12.30
C PRO A 14 23.27 -0.69 12.04
N TRP A 15 22.92 -1.25 10.89
CA TRP A 15 21.54 -1.57 10.52
C TRP A 15 20.96 -2.60 11.49
N LEU A 16 19.94 -2.19 12.25
CA LEU A 16 19.17 -3.11 13.10
C LEU A 16 18.05 -3.72 12.28
N GLU A 17 17.63 -4.94 12.55
CA GLU A 17 16.44 -5.55 11.94
C GLU A 17 15.57 -6.23 13.00
N ALA A 18 14.28 -6.39 12.72
CA ALA A 18 13.33 -6.91 13.71
C ALA A 18 13.51 -8.40 14.01
N ASP A 19 13.97 -9.15 13.02
CA ASP A 19 14.22 -10.59 13.03
C ASP A 19 15.68 -10.96 13.37
N ASP A 20 16.59 -9.98 13.38
CA ASP A 20 18.00 -10.17 13.79
C ASP A 20 18.22 -9.97 15.30
N LEU A 21 17.69 -10.89 16.10
CA LEU A 21 17.91 -10.88 17.55
C LEU A 21 19.41 -10.88 17.94
N PRO A 22 20.30 -11.70 17.33
CA PRO A 22 21.72 -11.67 17.63
C PRO A 22 22.38 -10.31 17.36
N GLY A 23 22.08 -9.68 16.22
CA GLY A 23 22.63 -8.37 15.86
C GLY A 23 22.13 -7.26 16.79
N VAL A 24 20.84 -7.26 17.14
CA VAL A 24 20.29 -6.33 18.14
C VAL A 24 20.96 -6.53 19.50
N ALA A 25 21.12 -7.77 19.97
CA ALA A 25 21.80 -8.06 21.23
C ALA A 25 23.26 -7.60 21.22
N GLN A 26 23.99 -7.84 20.12
CA GLN A 26 25.37 -7.39 19.94
C GLN A 26 25.46 -5.85 19.95
N PHE A 27 24.59 -5.17 19.21
CA PHE A 27 24.53 -3.72 19.13
C PHE A 27 24.33 -3.09 20.51
N LEU A 28 23.37 -3.61 21.29
CA LEU A 28 23.07 -3.13 22.64
C LEU A 28 24.22 -3.40 23.63
N SER A 29 24.86 -4.57 23.52
CA SER A 29 26.00 -4.96 24.36
C SER A 29 27.24 -4.10 24.09
N GLN A 30 27.59 -3.87 22.82
CA GLN A 30 28.74 -3.03 22.43
C GLN A 30 28.63 -1.60 22.95
N ARG A 31 27.40 -1.10 23.08
CA ARG A 31 27.10 0.24 23.61
C ARG A 31 26.95 0.29 25.14
N GLN A 32 27.07 -0.85 25.81
CA GLN A 32 26.88 -0.99 27.26
C GLN A 32 25.48 -0.54 27.72
N TRP A 33 24.45 -0.76 26.88
CA TRP A 33 23.06 -0.40 27.19
C TRP A 33 22.31 -1.52 27.93
N LEU A 34 22.89 -2.72 27.96
CA LEU A 34 22.48 -3.84 28.81
C LEU A 34 23.21 -3.75 30.15
N GLN A 35 22.52 -4.12 31.24
CA GLN A 35 23.14 -4.32 32.54
C GLN A 35 24.09 -5.52 32.53
N ALA A 36 24.97 -5.61 33.53
CA ALA A 36 25.82 -6.80 33.70
C ALA A 36 24.96 -8.08 33.79
N ASP A 37 25.29 -9.04 32.94
CA ASP A 37 24.60 -10.33 32.77
C ASP A 37 23.15 -10.24 32.27
N GLU A 38 22.67 -9.08 31.79
CA GLU A 38 21.35 -8.94 31.16
C GLU A 38 21.36 -9.54 29.75
N GLN A 39 20.38 -10.39 29.44
CA GLN A 39 20.28 -11.10 28.16
C GLN A 39 19.02 -10.69 27.40
N VAL A 40 19.18 -10.43 26.10
CA VAL A 40 18.04 -10.20 25.21
C VAL A 40 17.34 -11.53 24.93
N LEU A 41 16.06 -11.61 25.28
CA LEU A 41 15.24 -12.82 25.13
C LEU A 41 14.37 -12.75 23.88
N GLN A 42 13.95 -11.56 23.48
CA GLN A 42 13.05 -11.35 22.35
C GLN A 42 13.25 -9.96 21.74
N CYS A 43 13.12 -9.90 20.42
CA CYS A 43 13.06 -8.68 19.63
C CYS A 43 11.94 -8.84 18.60
N GLY A 44 11.28 -7.74 18.24
CA GLY A 44 10.26 -7.69 17.20
C GLY A 44 9.74 -6.27 17.03
N ARG A 45 8.95 -5.99 15.98
CA ARG A 45 8.41 -4.65 15.74
C ARG A 45 7.49 -4.20 16.89
N ALA A 46 7.58 -2.93 17.27
CA ALA A 46 6.73 -2.27 18.25
C ALA A 46 5.67 -1.41 17.55
N GLY A 47 4.75 -2.05 16.85
CA GLY A 47 3.69 -1.40 16.07
C GLY A 47 4.06 -1.09 14.61
N GLU A 48 3.10 -0.54 13.88
CA GLU A 48 3.17 -0.15 12.45
C GLU A 48 3.83 1.24 12.28
N GLY A 49 4.96 1.48 12.97
CA GLY A 49 5.62 2.79 12.95
C GLY A 49 5.93 3.25 11.52
N ASN A 50 5.36 4.38 11.10
CA ASN A 50 5.44 4.83 9.70
C ASN A 50 6.87 5.25 9.30
N MET A 51 7.60 5.94 10.18
CA MET A 51 8.85 6.61 9.83
C MET A 51 10.13 5.86 10.21
N ASN A 52 10.14 5.12 11.32
CA ASN A 52 11.37 4.55 11.88
C ASN A 52 11.22 3.06 12.14
N LEU A 53 12.33 2.34 12.04
CA LEU A 53 12.39 1.00 12.61
C LEU A 53 12.22 1.11 14.12
N THR A 54 11.12 0.55 14.64
CA THR A 54 10.81 0.60 16.06
C THR A 54 10.67 -0.82 16.58
N LEU A 55 11.58 -1.21 17.48
CA LEU A 55 11.73 -2.57 17.98
C LEU A 55 11.36 -2.64 19.46
N ARG A 56 10.48 -3.57 19.83
CA ARG A 56 10.23 -3.96 21.22
C ARG A 56 11.27 -5.01 21.59
N VAL A 57 12.16 -4.66 22.51
CA VAL A 57 13.19 -5.55 23.03
C VAL A 57 12.83 -5.97 24.44
N ARG A 58 12.71 -7.28 24.66
CA ARG A 58 12.49 -7.88 25.98
C ARG A 58 13.74 -8.62 26.41
N THR A 59 14.25 -8.25 27.57
CA THR A 59 15.35 -8.94 28.25
C THR A 59 14.82 -9.85 29.35
N ASP A 60 15.72 -10.53 30.04
CA ASP A 60 15.44 -11.27 31.27
C ASP A 60 15.08 -10.35 32.46
N ARG A 61 15.21 -9.02 32.31
CA ARG A 61 14.99 -8.05 33.39
C ARG A 61 13.94 -6.99 33.10
N ARG A 62 13.78 -6.57 31.84
CA ARG A 62 12.94 -5.43 31.46
C ARG A 62 12.55 -5.49 29.99
N THR A 63 11.63 -4.61 29.62
CA THR A 63 11.25 -4.34 28.23
C THR A 63 11.50 -2.87 27.92
N PHE A 64 11.98 -2.58 26.72
CA PHE A 64 12.19 -1.22 26.23
C PHE A 64 12.00 -1.17 24.71
N VAL A 65 11.89 0.04 24.17
CA VAL A 65 11.79 0.29 22.73
C VAL A 65 13.15 0.75 22.21
N VAL A 66 13.60 0.18 21.09
CA VAL A 66 14.75 0.66 20.32
C VAL A 66 14.22 1.24 19.01
N LYS A 67 14.42 2.53 18.80
CA LYS A 67 13.93 3.26 17.62
C LYS A 67 15.12 3.76 16.81
N GLN A 68 15.27 3.30 15.56
CA GLN A 68 16.35 3.70 14.66
C GLN A 68 15.79 4.46 13.45
N ALA A 69 16.24 5.70 13.27
CA ALA A 69 15.94 6.47 12.07
C ALA A 69 16.84 6.04 10.92
N ARG A 70 16.22 5.78 9.77
CA ARG A 70 16.87 5.31 8.54
C ARG A 70 16.75 6.37 7.45
N PRO A 71 17.59 6.37 6.40
CA PRO A 71 17.55 7.40 5.36
C PRO A 71 16.33 7.30 4.41
N TRP A 72 15.31 6.51 4.79
CA TRP A 72 14.02 6.36 4.13
C TRP A 72 12.88 6.36 5.16
N VAL A 73 11.64 6.44 4.68
CA VAL A 73 10.42 6.21 5.47
C VAL A 73 10.25 4.71 5.70
N GLU A 74 10.28 4.23 6.94
CA GLU A 74 10.28 2.79 7.22
C GLU A 74 9.11 2.02 6.57
N LYS A 75 7.92 2.62 6.51
CA LYS A 75 6.75 2.04 5.84
C LYS A 75 6.82 2.10 4.31
N TYR A 76 7.56 3.07 3.75
CA TYR A 76 7.68 3.33 2.32
C TYR A 76 9.15 3.52 1.97
N ASP A 77 9.88 2.41 1.84
CA ASP A 77 11.35 2.39 1.77
C ASP A 77 11.96 2.97 0.48
N HIS A 78 11.12 3.35 -0.48
CA HIS A 78 11.45 4.11 -1.67
C HIS A 78 11.38 5.64 -1.46
N ILE A 79 10.75 6.10 -0.37
CA ILE A 79 10.67 7.54 -0.02
C ILE A 79 11.87 7.88 0.84
N GLU A 80 12.78 8.71 0.32
CA GLU A 80 13.91 9.22 1.09
C GLU A 80 13.45 10.09 2.27
N ALA A 81 14.09 9.89 3.42
CA ALA A 81 13.79 10.67 4.62
C ALA A 81 15.06 11.01 5.39
N PRO A 82 15.20 12.24 5.91
CA PRO A 82 16.35 12.62 6.73
C PRO A 82 16.47 11.75 7.99
N TRP A 83 17.49 10.90 8.05
CA TRP A 83 17.79 10.07 9.24
C TRP A 83 18.28 10.85 10.47
N ASN A 84 18.67 12.11 10.30
CA ASN A 84 19.00 12.99 11.44
C ASN A 84 17.75 13.43 12.22
N ARG A 85 16.54 13.05 11.80
CA ARG A 85 15.30 13.20 12.58
C ARG A 85 15.39 12.58 13.98
N ALA A 86 16.15 11.49 14.14
CA ALA A 86 16.45 10.92 15.45
C ALA A 86 17.16 11.92 16.40
N ASP A 87 18.02 12.80 15.88
CA ASP A 87 18.67 13.82 16.72
C ASP A 87 17.67 14.88 17.17
N PHE A 88 16.70 15.25 16.33
CA PHE A 88 15.65 16.21 16.69
C PHE A 88 14.67 15.61 17.70
N GLU A 89 14.30 14.35 17.55
CA GLU A 89 13.50 13.63 18.55
C GLU A 89 14.24 13.57 19.90
N ARG A 90 15.56 13.26 19.90
CA ARG A 90 16.39 13.30 21.11
C ARG A 90 16.40 14.70 21.74
N LEU A 91 16.64 15.75 20.93
CA LEU A 91 16.64 17.14 21.41
C LEU A 91 15.27 17.53 21.99
N PHE A 92 14.18 17.02 21.44
CA PHE A 92 12.84 17.23 21.96
C PHE A 92 12.73 16.64 23.37
N TYR A 93 13.09 15.36 23.56
CA TYR A 93 13.10 14.71 24.88
C TYR A 93 13.96 15.44 25.92
N GLU A 94 15.15 15.89 25.52
CA GLU A 94 16.04 16.68 26.38
C GLU A 94 15.38 18.01 26.77
N ARG A 95 14.76 18.68 25.80
CA ARG A 95 14.17 20.00 26.00
C ARG A 95 12.95 19.97 26.91
N VAL A 96 12.09 18.97 26.77
CA VAL A 96 10.85 18.87 27.55
C VAL A 96 11.09 18.37 28.97
N THR A 97 12.30 17.91 29.31
CA THR A 97 12.65 17.51 30.69
C THR A 97 12.41 18.63 31.71
N SER A 98 12.50 19.90 31.29
CA SER A 98 12.20 21.06 32.15
C SER A 98 10.70 21.43 32.20
N ILE A 99 9.82 20.65 31.56
CA ILE A 99 8.37 20.87 31.47
C ILE A 99 7.68 19.58 31.99
N PRO A 100 7.52 19.41 33.32
CA PRO A 100 7.05 18.16 33.93
C PRO A 100 5.69 17.68 33.40
N GLU A 101 4.80 18.60 33.02
CA GLU A 101 3.49 18.33 32.44
C GLU A 101 3.58 17.64 31.08
N VAL A 102 4.67 17.87 30.33
CA VAL A 102 4.97 17.25 29.05
C VAL A 102 5.79 15.98 29.27
N ALA A 103 6.94 16.08 29.95
CA ALA A 103 7.84 14.94 30.17
C ALA A 103 7.16 13.78 30.93
N GLY A 104 6.28 14.08 31.89
CA GLY A 104 5.53 13.06 32.63
C GLY A 104 4.49 12.31 31.80
N ARG A 105 4.17 12.82 30.61
CA ARG A 105 3.23 12.26 29.64
C ARG A 105 3.94 11.73 28.40
N MET A 106 5.25 11.47 28.46
CA MET A 106 6.02 10.86 27.38
C MET A 106 6.74 9.59 27.89
N PRO A 107 7.17 8.69 27.00
CA PRO A 107 8.13 7.66 27.37
C PRO A 107 9.43 8.30 27.86
N ARG A 108 10.06 7.73 28.89
CA ARG A 108 11.39 8.21 29.27
C ARG A 108 12.43 7.85 28.21
N LEU A 109 13.20 8.83 27.73
CA LEU A 109 14.43 8.58 27.00
C LEU A 109 15.46 7.91 27.92
N ILE A 110 15.83 6.66 27.61
CA ILE A 110 16.78 5.87 28.39
C ILE A 110 18.21 6.24 27.99
N VAL A 111 18.52 6.11 26.70
CA VAL A 111 19.81 6.43 26.08
C VAL A 111 19.61 6.69 24.58
N SER A 112 20.60 7.30 23.92
CA SER A 112 20.58 7.56 22.49
C SER A 112 21.99 7.51 21.90
N ASP A 113 22.10 7.23 20.60
CA ASP A 113 23.34 7.27 19.82
C ASP A 113 23.09 8.02 18.50
N SER A 114 23.61 9.24 18.41
CA SER A 114 23.50 10.07 17.20
C SER A 114 24.24 9.49 16.00
N ALA A 115 25.33 8.72 16.19
CA ALA A 115 26.05 8.11 15.08
C ALA A 115 25.24 6.94 14.48
N ALA A 116 24.58 6.16 15.33
CA ALA A 116 23.69 5.08 14.92
C ALA A 116 22.23 5.51 14.69
N ARG A 117 21.92 6.81 14.81
CA ARG A 117 20.56 7.37 14.65
C ARG A 117 19.51 6.64 15.50
N THR A 118 19.90 6.23 16.71
CA THR A 118 19.10 5.30 17.54
C THR A 118 18.73 5.93 18.88
N LEU A 119 17.48 5.76 19.30
CA LEU A 119 16.97 6.08 20.63
C LEU A 119 16.52 4.81 21.33
N VAL A 120 16.74 4.73 22.64
CA VAL A 120 16.16 3.70 23.50
C VAL A 120 15.18 4.38 24.44
N LEU A 121 13.92 3.99 24.34
CA LEU A 121 12.80 4.60 25.05
C LEU A 121 12.18 3.60 26.04
N GLU A 122 11.55 4.13 27.08
CA GLU A 122 10.67 3.38 27.97
C GLU A 122 9.59 2.64 27.15
N TYR A 123 9.38 1.35 27.44
CA TYR A 123 8.23 0.63 26.92
C TYR A 123 7.00 0.92 27.79
N ILE A 124 5.90 1.32 27.17
CA ILE A 124 4.64 1.59 27.88
C ILE A 124 3.80 0.32 27.83
N ASP A 125 3.72 -0.37 28.96
CA ASP A 125 3.00 -1.64 29.06
C ASP A 125 1.48 -1.42 29.08
N GLY A 126 0.75 -2.30 28.38
CA GLY A 126 -0.71 -2.24 28.24
C GLY A 126 -1.22 -0.94 27.62
N ALA A 127 -0.44 -0.33 26.73
CA ALA A 127 -0.84 0.87 26.01
C ALA A 127 -1.29 0.56 24.58
N ASP A 128 -2.37 1.22 24.17
CA ASP A 128 -2.91 1.19 22.82
C ASP A 128 -3.04 2.64 22.32
N ASP A 129 -2.92 2.83 21.00
CA ASP A 129 -3.10 4.13 20.40
C ASP A 129 -4.58 4.54 20.30
N PHE A 130 -4.84 5.80 19.96
CA PHE A 130 -6.21 6.32 19.83
C PHE A 130 -6.81 6.09 18.43
N THR A 131 -6.21 5.28 17.54
CA THR A 131 -6.73 5.07 16.18
C THR A 131 -8.11 4.39 16.16
N VAL A 132 -8.49 3.71 17.25
CA VAL A 132 -9.85 3.20 17.48
C VAL A 132 -10.95 4.27 17.36
N LEU A 133 -10.60 5.56 17.50
CA LEU A 133 -11.50 6.68 17.24
C LEU A 133 -12.06 6.67 15.80
N TYR A 134 -11.28 6.22 14.82
CA TYR A 134 -11.75 6.10 13.43
C TYR A 134 -12.82 5.02 13.25
N SER A 135 -12.87 4.03 14.15
CA SER A 135 -13.89 2.98 14.21
C SER A 135 -15.14 3.38 15.02
N GLY A 136 -15.25 4.66 15.41
CA GLY A 136 -16.45 5.21 16.06
C GLY A 136 -16.38 5.36 17.58
N ALA A 137 -15.25 5.03 18.21
CA ALA A 137 -15.03 5.34 19.62
C ALA A 137 -15.12 6.86 19.88
N LYS A 138 -15.54 7.24 21.09
CA LYS A 138 -15.70 8.66 21.48
C LYS A 138 -14.60 9.07 22.44
N LEU A 139 -14.06 10.27 22.21
CA LEU A 139 -13.18 10.93 23.17
C LEU A 139 -14.03 11.39 24.37
N ASP A 140 -13.69 10.91 25.56
CA ASP A 140 -14.29 11.42 26.78
C ASP A 140 -13.64 12.75 27.22
N LEU A 141 -14.32 13.47 28.12
CA LEU A 141 -13.85 14.77 28.60
C LEU A 141 -12.49 14.71 29.31
N PRO A 142 -12.19 13.69 30.15
CA PRO A 142 -10.87 13.54 30.75
C PRO A 142 -9.74 13.39 29.72
N ALA A 143 -9.88 12.49 28.74
CA ALA A 143 -8.87 12.29 27.70
C ALA A 143 -8.67 13.55 26.86
N LEU A 144 -9.76 14.23 26.52
CA LEU A 144 -9.72 15.50 25.79
C LEU A 144 -8.95 16.59 26.57
N GLY A 145 -9.20 16.68 27.87
CA GLY A 145 -8.50 17.60 28.76
C GLY A 145 -7.00 17.28 28.86
N ASP A 146 -6.65 15.99 28.99
CA ASP A 146 -5.25 15.55 29.01
C ASP A 146 -4.52 15.89 27.70
N LEU A 147 -5.15 15.65 26.54
CA LEU A 147 -4.61 15.98 25.23
C LEU A 147 -4.40 17.50 25.07
N ALA A 148 -5.38 18.31 25.49
CA ALA A 148 -5.27 19.76 25.42
C ALA A 148 -4.19 20.30 26.36
N ASN A 149 -4.11 19.77 27.58
CA ASN A 149 -3.15 20.20 28.58
C ASN A 149 -1.71 19.86 28.20
N TYR A 150 -1.49 18.67 27.62
CA TYR A 150 -0.16 18.28 27.13
C TYR A 150 0.37 19.28 26.09
N ILE A 151 -0.41 19.51 25.02
CA ILE A 151 0.06 20.35 23.91
C ILE A 151 0.12 21.84 24.32
N ALA A 152 -0.77 22.29 25.20
CA ALA A 152 -0.71 23.63 25.79
C ALA A 152 0.56 23.84 26.63
N ALA A 153 0.93 22.87 27.46
CA ALA A 153 2.14 22.94 28.28
C ALA A 153 3.41 22.93 27.42
N LEU A 154 3.44 22.13 26.34
CA LEU A 154 4.54 22.15 25.37
C LEU A 154 4.71 23.54 24.76
N HIS A 155 3.63 24.10 24.20
CA HIS A 155 3.68 25.40 23.53
C HIS A 155 4.01 26.55 24.49
N ALA A 156 3.43 26.56 25.67
CA ALA A 156 3.68 27.58 26.68
C ALA A 156 5.11 27.51 27.24
N GLY A 157 5.59 26.30 27.54
CA GLY A 157 6.94 26.07 28.08
C GLY A 157 8.07 26.29 27.07
N THR A 158 7.75 26.52 25.79
CA THR A 158 8.72 26.72 24.69
C THR A 158 8.46 28.00 23.88
N ARG A 159 7.69 28.96 24.43
CA ARG A 159 7.22 30.17 23.73
C ARG A 159 8.30 31.11 23.17
N ASP A 160 9.55 30.94 23.61
CA ASP A 160 10.70 31.72 23.19
C ASP A 160 11.86 30.81 22.72
N GLU A 161 11.52 29.60 22.26
CA GLU A 161 12.52 28.65 21.76
C GLU A 161 13.23 29.21 20.52
N THR A 162 14.56 29.05 20.46
CA THR A 162 15.33 29.57 19.33
C THR A 162 15.15 28.64 18.12
N PRO A 163 14.67 29.14 16.96
CA PRO A 163 14.35 28.26 15.82
C PRO A 163 15.53 27.44 15.31
N SER A 164 16.75 27.98 15.33
CA SER A 164 17.95 27.28 14.88
C SER A 164 18.27 26.00 15.68
N SER A 165 17.79 25.90 16.93
CA SER A 165 17.96 24.69 17.76
C SER A 165 17.11 23.51 17.27
N PHE A 166 16.00 23.79 16.56
CA PHE A 166 15.06 22.79 16.03
C PHE A 166 14.70 23.08 14.57
N ALA A 167 15.72 23.35 13.74
CA ALA A 167 15.47 23.69 12.34
C ALA A 167 14.74 22.58 11.57
N ASN A 168 15.12 21.31 11.84
CA ASN A 168 14.56 20.08 11.28
C ASN A 168 14.16 20.18 9.79
N SER A 169 14.96 20.91 9.01
CA SER A 169 14.52 21.50 7.74
C SER A 169 14.19 20.45 6.68
N GLY A 170 14.93 19.34 6.65
CA GLY A 170 14.65 18.22 5.76
C GLY A 170 13.30 17.58 6.05
N MET A 171 13.02 17.22 7.32
CA MET A 171 11.73 16.63 7.70
C MET A 171 10.59 17.62 7.51
N ARG A 172 10.83 18.90 7.82
CA ARG A 172 9.87 19.97 7.61
C ARG A 172 9.50 20.10 6.13
N GLN A 173 10.48 20.07 5.23
CA GLN A 173 10.22 20.12 3.78
C GLN A 173 9.52 18.85 3.27
N LEU A 174 9.94 17.68 3.75
CA LEU A 174 9.29 16.42 3.43
C LEU A 174 7.80 16.46 3.83
N ASN A 175 7.51 16.81 5.08
CA ASN A 175 6.14 16.91 5.58
C ASN A 175 5.34 17.99 4.83
N HIS A 176 5.96 19.12 4.51
CA HIS A 176 5.33 20.16 3.69
C HIS A 176 4.89 19.63 2.32
N ALA A 177 5.74 18.89 1.62
CA ALA A 177 5.38 18.30 0.34
C ALA A 177 4.17 17.36 0.48
N HIS A 178 4.19 16.47 1.47
CA HIS A 178 3.10 15.50 1.71
C HIS A 178 1.79 16.14 2.18
N ILE A 179 1.83 17.30 2.84
CA ILE A 179 0.61 17.98 3.32
C ILE A 179 0.04 18.93 2.27
N PHE A 180 0.90 19.73 1.61
CA PHE A 180 0.46 20.89 0.82
C PHE A 180 0.64 20.73 -0.69
N GLN A 181 1.40 19.75 -1.17
CA GLN A 181 1.74 19.60 -2.59
C GLN A 181 1.21 18.29 -3.18
N VAL A 182 1.66 17.15 -2.66
CA VAL A 182 1.35 15.82 -3.19
C VAL A 182 -0.16 15.58 -3.32
N PRO A 183 -1.03 15.90 -2.34
CA PRO A 183 -2.47 15.66 -2.49
C PRO A 183 -3.13 16.41 -3.66
N LEU A 184 -2.49 17.49 -4.13
CA LEU A 184 -3.01 18.34 -5.20
C LEU A 184 -2.42 18.01 -6.58
N GLN A 185 -1.45 17.10 -6.64
CA GLN A 185 -0.94 16.57 -7.90
C GLN A 185 -2.01 15.69 -8.57
N ALA A 186 -2.06 15.75 -9.90
CA ALA A 186 -3.02 14.96 -10.68
C ALA A 186 -2.69 13.47 -10.67
N ASP A 187 -1.42 13.13 -10.44
CA ASP A 187 -0.81 11.79 -10.46
C ASP A 187 -0.26 11.42 -9.08
N ASN A 188 -1.02 11.73 -8.02
CA ASN A 188 -0.56 11.55 -6.64
C ASN A 188 -0.61 10.10 -6.10
N GLY A 189 -0.88 9.13 -6.98
CA GLY A 189 -0.90 7.70 -6.67
C GLY A 189 -2.06 7.22 -5.80
N VAL A 190 -3.13 8.02 -5.60
CA VAL A 190 -4.35 7.54 -4.94
C VAL A 190 -5.39 7.14 -5.98
N PRO A 191 -5.90 5.89 -5.96
CA PRO A 191 -7.01 5.50 -6.82
C PRO A 191 -8.34 5.98 -6.24
N LEU A 192 -8.59 7.31 -6.21
CA LEU A 192 -9.75 7.90 -5.51
C LEU A 192 -11.09 7.34 -6.00
N GLU A 193 -11.22 7.10 -7.30
CA GLU A 193 -12.44 6.54 -7.90
C GLU A 193 -12.73 5.11 -7.43
N GLN A 194 -11.70 4.32 -7.07
CA GLN A 194 -11.89 3.00 -6.46
C GLN A 194 -12.26 3.08 -4.98
N LEU A 195 -11.80 4.12 -4.28
CA LEU A 195 -12.09 4.30 -2.86
C LEU A 195 -13.55 4.69 -2.64
N GLU A 196 -14.07 5.59 -3.48
CA GLU A 196 -15.46 6.01 -3.47
C GLU A 196 -15.83 6.54 -4.87
N PRO A 197 -16.81 5.96 -5.58
CA PRO A 197 -17.23 6.45 -6.89
C PRO A 197 -17.61 7.94 -6.88
N GLY A 198 -17.08 8.71 -7.83
CA GLY A 198 -17.24 10.17 -7.92
C GLY A 198 -16.30 10.99 -7.04
N LEU A 199 -15.43 10.35 -6.25
CA LEU A 199 -14.42 11.06 -5.45
C LEU A 199 -13.32 11.65 -6.32
N GLU A 200 -12.92 11.00 -7.42
CA GLU A 200 -11.92 11.54 -8.34
C GLU A 200 -12.43 12.81 -9.03
N ASP A 201 -13.71 12.83 -9.42
CA ASP A 201 -14.35 14.02 -9.97
C ASP A 201 -14.39 15.17 -8.94
N THR A 202 -14.73 14.84 -7.68
CA THR A 202 -14.75 15.81 -6.59
C THR A 202 -13.35 16.36 -6.30
N ALA A 203 -12.34 15.50 -6.26
CA ALA A 203 -10.94 15.90 -6.08
C ALA A 203 -10.46 16.75 -7.26
N THR A 204 -10.86 16.41 -8.49
CA THR A 204 -10.53 17.18 -9.71
C THR A 204 -11.10 18.59 -9.66
N LEU A 205 -12.30 18.80 -9.10
CA LEU A 205 -12.84 20.15 -8.90
C LEU A 205 -11.95 20.98 -7.98
N ILE A 206 -11.47 20.39 -6.90
CA ILE A 206 -10.59 21.04 -5.92
C ILE A 206 -9.21 21.31 -6.53
N ARG A 207 -8.64 20.35 -7.27
CA ARG A 207 -7.35 20.50 -7.99
C ARG A 207 -7.40 21.57 -9.10
N LYS A 208 -8.59 22.00 -9.53
CA LYS A 208 -8.79 23.07 -10.53
C LYS A 208 -9.23 24.40 -9.90
N ASP A 209 -9.52 24.44 -8.62
CA ASP A 209 -9.91 25.66 -7.92
C ASP A 209 -8.67 26.51 -7.61
N GLU A 210 -8.39 27.50 -8.46
CA GLU A 210 -7.25 28.40 -8.30
C GLU A 210 -7.21 29.11 -6.94
N ALA A 211 -8.38 29.45 -6.38
CA ALA A 211 -8.44 30.12 -5.08
C ALA A 211 -8.07 29.16 -3.95
N TYR A 212 -8.52 27.92 -4.03
CA TYR A 212 -8.13 26.86 -3.10
C TYR A 212 -6.63 26.55 -3.22
N LEU A 213 -6.11 26.32 -4.43
CA LEU A 213 -4.69 26.05 -4.67
C LEU A 213 -3.81 27.17 -4.08
N HIS A 214 -4.16 28.43 -4.35
CA HIS A 214 -3.42 29.58 -3.81
C HIS A 214 -3.50 29.66 -2.28
N ALA A 215 -4.65 29.30 -1.69
CA ALA A 215 -4.83 29.28 -0.24
C ALA A 215 -4.00 28.17 0.43
N VAL A 216 -3.88 26.99 -0.19
CA VAL A 216 -3.05 25.88 0.27
C VAL A 216 -1.57 26.22 0.12
N GLU A 217 -1.15 26.76 -1.01
CA GLU A 217 0.23 27.20 -1.25
C GLU A 217 0.66 28.26 -0.22
N THR A 218 -0.19 29.27 0.02
CA THR A 218 0.06 30.31 1.02
C THR A 218 0.19 29.72 2.42
N LEU A 219 -0.66 28.74 2.76
CA LEU A 219 -0.62 28.07 4.06
C LEU A 219 0.62 27.17 4.20
N GLY A 220 1.04 26.50 3.13
CA GLY A 220 2.29 25.71 3.08
C GLY A 220 3.52 26.61 3.27
N ALA A 221 3.56 27.76 2.60
CA ALA A 221 4.60 28.76 2.83
C ALA A 221 4.62 29.26 4.29
N GLN A 222 3.46 29.37 4.94
CA GLN A 222 3.38 29.71 6.37
C GLN A 222 3.84 28.56 7.27
N TYR A 223 3.53 27.31 6.94
CA TYR A 223 4.04 26.12 7.64
C TYR A 223 5.58 26.06 7.64
N LEU A 224 6.22 26.55 6.57
CA LEU A 224 7.68 26.62 6.45
C LEU A 224 8.33 27.79 7.20
N GLN A 225 7.57 28.73 7.77
CA GLN A 225 8.09 29.85 8.55
C GLN A 225 8.31 29.51 10.01
N ASP A 226 9.43 29.94 10.57
CA ASP A 226 9.67 29.81 12.00
C ASP A 226 8.56 30.49 12.80
N GLY A 227 8.21 29.88 13.92
CA GLY A 227 7.17 30.42 14.78
C GLY A 227 7.67 30.71 16.18
N ARG A 228 6.82 30.39 17.14
CA ARG A 228 6.90 30.91 18.50
C ARG A 228 6.95 29.82 19.54
N CYS A 229 6.82 28.56 19.18
CA CYS A 229 6.95 27.48 20.13
C CYS A 229 7.43 26.22 19.44
N LEU A 230 7.99 25.30 20.21
CA LEU A 230 8.30 23.97 19.74
C LEU A 230 6.99 23.22 19.50
N LEU A 231 6.84 22.68 18.29
CA LEU A 231 5.72 21.83 17.91
C LEU A 231 6.03 20.37 18.16
N HIS A 232 5.00 19.56 18.38
CA HIS A 232 5.08 18.12 18.21
C HIS A 232 5.34 17.77 16.74
N GLY A 233 4.60 18.42 15.82
CA GLY A 233 4.77 18.30 14.37
C GLY A 233 3.93 17.21 13.71
N ASP A 234 3.36 16.29 14.52
CA ASP A 234 2.43 15.24 14.06
C ASP A 234 1.49 14.81 15.21
N TYR A 235 0.65 15.73 15.68
CA TYR A 235 -0.19 15.54 16.87
C TYR A 235 -1.56 14.94 16.52
N PHE A 236 -1.59 13.62 16.27
CA PHE A 236 -2.78 12.87 15.86
C PHE A 236 -2.98 11.56 16.66
N PRO A 237 -4.12 10.86 16.53
CA PRO A 237 -4.42 9.64 17.29
C PRO A 237 -3.37 8.53 17.29
N GLY A 238 -2.53 8.40 16.26
CA GLY A 238 -1.43 7.42 16.26
C GLY A 238 -0.26 7.83 17.16
N SER A 239 -0.13 9.11 17.48
CA SER A 239 0.89 9.65 18.40
C SER A 239 0.39 9.73 19.85
N TRP A 240 -0.86 9.36 20.10
CA TRP A 240 -1.47 9.35 21.43
C TRP A 240 -1.66 7.91 21.88
N LEU A 241 -1.17 7.59 23.06
CA LEU A 241 -1.34 6.28 23.68
C LEU A 241 -2.18 6.44 24.95
N TRP A 242 -3.19 5.59 25.09
CA TRP A 242 -3.86 5.41 26.36
C TRP A 242 -3.15 4.30 27.12
N SER A 243 -2.83 4.52 28.38
CA SER A 243 -2.16 3.55 29.23
C SER A 243 -2.76 3.56 30.64
N PRO A 244 -2.46 2.55 31.48
CA PRO A 244 -2.89 2.56 32.89
C PRO A 244 -2.41 3.78 33.69
N ARG A 245 -1.36 4.48 33.25
CA ARG A 245 -0.87 5.73 33.87
C ARG A 245 -1.49 7.01 33.28
N GLY A 246 -2.46 6.86 32.38
CA GLY A 246 -3.10 7.96 31.63
C GLY A 246 -2.51 8.16 30.25
N LEU A 247 -2.76 9.33 29.66
CA LEU A 247 -2.25 9.72 28.34
C LEU A 247 -0.71 9.65 28.31
N VAL A 248 -0.18 9.06 27.24
CA VAL A 248 1.23 9.13 26.84
C VAL A 248 1.30 9.60 25.39
N VAL A 249 2.16 10.55 25.07
CA VAL A 249 2.39 11.06 23.71
C VAL A 249 3.77 10.63 23.22
N ILE A 250 3.84 10.19 21.97
CA ILE A 250 5.04 9.62 21.34
C ILE A 250 5.36 10.28 20.00
N ASP A 251 6.54 9.99 19.48
CA ASP A 251 6.97 10.30 18.11
C ASP A 251 7.04 11.80 17.73
N PRO A 252 7.71 12.67 18.52
CA PRO A 252 7.88 14.09 18.17
C PRO A 252 9.01 14.32 17.13
N GLU A 253 9.23 13.40 16.19
CA GLU A 253 10.35 13.46 15.25
C GLU A 253 10.20 14.54 14.16
N PHE A 254 8.95 14.99 13.94
CA PHE A 254 8.62 16.11 13.08
C PHE A 254 8.74 17.46 13.79
N CYS A 255 9.24 17.51 15.03
CA CYS A 255 9.29 18.74 15.80
C CYS A 255 10.13 19.83 15.11
N PHE A 256 9.64 21.06 15.19
CA PHE A 256 10.36 22.29 14.83
C PHE A 256 9.77 23.48 15.58
N VAL A 257 10.45 24.63 15.61
CA VAL A 257 9.86 25.86 16.15
C VAL A 257 8.91 26.48 15.13
N GLY A 258 7.62 26.41 15.40
CA GLY A 258 6.56 26.77 14.47
C GLY A 258 5.39 27.48 15.15
N THR A 259 4.30 27.61 14.40
CA THR A 259 3.06 28.20 14.89
C THR A 259 2.19 27.09 15.50
N SER A 260 1.73 27.28 16.74
CA SER A 260 0.95 26.30 17.51
C SER A 260 -0.28 25.75 16.78
N GLU A 261 -0.81 26.55 15.86
CA GLU A 261 -1.97 26.28 15.03
C GLU A 261 -1.78 25.06 14.12
N VAL A 262 -0.53 24.64 13.84
CA VAL A 262 -0.24 23.41 13.10
C VAL A 262 -0.65 22.17 13.91
N ASP A 263 -0.17 22.04 15.15
CA ASP A 263 -0.53 20.90 16.02
C ASP A 263 -2.01 20.90 16.38
N LEU A 264 -2.58 22.09 16.64
CA LEU A 264 -4.01 22.24 16.91
C LEU A 264 -4.85 21.87 15.69
N GLY A 265 -4.44 22.33 14.50
CA GLY A 265 -5.10 21.98 13.25
C GLY A 265 -5.08 20.47 12.99
N CYS A 266 -3.93 19.83 13.22
CA CYS A 266 -3.78 18.38 13.12
C CYS A 266 -4.76 17.63 14.03
N ALA A 267 -4.80 17.96 15.32
CA ALA A 267 -5.70 17.32 16.27
C ALA A 267 -7.18 17.52 15.89
N ILE A 268 -7.58 18.74 15.52
CA ILE A 268 -8.96 19.07 15.13
C ILE A 268 -9.38 18.31 13.88
N ALA A 269 -8.49 18.22 12.88
CA ALA A 269 -8.75 17.46 11.66
C ALA A 269 -9.02 16.00 11.96
N HIS A 270 -8.21 15.37 12.81
CA HIS A 270 -8.39 13.98 13.17
C HIS A 270 -9.61 13.72 14.06
N MET A 271 -10.03 14.68 14.89
CA MET A 271 -11.34 14.63 15.55
C MET A 271 -12.49 14.66 14.52
N ALA A 272 -12.36 15.47 13.46
CA ALA A 272 -13.34 15.53 12.38
C ALA A 272 -13.38 14.23 11.56
N LEU A 273 -12.21 13.69 11.17
CA LEU A 273 -12.09 12.42 10.46
C LEU A 273 -12.64 11.25 11.29
N ALA A 274 -12.45 11.27 12.61
CA ALA A 274 -13.02 10.33 13.56
C ALA A 274 -14.51 10.59 13.89
N LYS A 275 -15.18 11.50 13.16
CA LYS A 275 -16.60 11.84 13.33
C LYS A 275 -16.97 12.16 14.80
N GLN A 276 -16.08 12.86 15.51
CA GLN A 276 -16.40 13.42 16.82
C GLN A 276 -17.37 14.60 16.65
N GLU A 277 -18.07 14.96 17.72
CA GLU A 277 -18.97 16.11 17.68
C GLU A 277 -18.17 17.41 17.54
N GLN A 278 -18.73 18.42 16.86
CA GLN A 278 -18.07 19.73 16.75
C GLN A 278 -17.79 20.36 18.13
N ALA A 279 -18.59 20.03 19.15
CA ALA A 279 -18.38 20.46 20.52
C ALA A 279 -17.08 19.90 21.12
N THR A 280 -16.61 18.73 20.68
CA THR A 280 -15.35 18.11 21.13
C THR A 280 -14.16 18.99 20.74
N ALA A 281 -14.08 19.43 19.47
CA ALA A 281 -13.00 20.31 19.01
C ALA A 281 -13.01 21.67 19.74
N ARG A 282 -14.20 22.21 20.04
CA ARG A 282 -14.33 23.46 20.83
C ARG A 282 -13.83 23.27 22.26
N THR A 283 -14.25 22.18 22.90
CA THR A 283 -13.85 21.87 24.29
C THR A 283 -12.33 21.66 24.39
N PHE A 284 -11.72 21.02 23.38
CA PHE A 284 -10.27 20.89 23.28
C PHE A 284 -9.57 22.25 23.19
N LEU A 285 -10.06 23.14 22.31
CA LEU A 285 -9.51 24.48 22.14
C LEU A 285 -9.68 25.35 23.41
N ASP A 286 -10.83 25.28 24.07
CA ASP A 286 -11.10 26.00 25.31
C ASP A 286 -10.15 25.55 26.42
N ALA A 287 -9.93 24.23 26.55
CA ALA A 287 -8.95 23.66 27.48
C ALA A 287 -7.52 24.09 27.12
N TYR A 288 -7.16 24.07 25.84
CA TYR A 288 -5.85 24.53 25.37
C TYR A 288 -5.61 26.01 25.70
N GLN A 289 -6.57 26.89 25.44
CA GLN A 289 -6.45 28.32 25.70
C GLN A 289 -6.32 28.61 27.19
N THR A 290 -7.09 27.90 28.02
CA THR A 290 -7.05 28.04 29.48
C THR A 290 -5.67 27.70 30.03
N THR A 291 -5.03 26.64 29.52
CA THR A 291 -3.72 26.15 30.00
C THR A 291 -2.54 26.89 29.38
N SER A 292 -2.63 27.27 28.10
CA SER A 292 -1.53 27.93 27.39
C SER A 292 -1.42 29.43 27.74
N ASP A 293 -2.51 30.11 28.09
CA ASP A 293 -2.59 31.57 28.21
C ASP A 293 -2.06 32.29 26.94
N ASP A 294 -2.37 31.71 25.77
CA ASP A 294 -1.88 32.22 24.49
C ASP A 294 -2.86 33.20 23.85
N SER A 295 -2.72 34.48 24.21
CA SER A 295 -3.51 35.59 23.62
C SER A 295 -3.30 35.82 22.12
N ARG A 296 -2.32 35.14 21.48
CA ARG A 296 -2.02 35.26 20.04
C ARG A 296 -2.57 34.10 19.21
N LEU A 297 -3.31 33.17 19.82
CA LEU A 297 -3.89 32.04 19.10
C LEU A 297 -4.82 32.50 17.98
N ASP A 298 -4.55 32.08 16.75
CA ASP A 298 -5.41 32.32 15.60
C ASP A 298 -6.25 31.07 15.29
N LEU A 299 -7.51 31.07 15.75
CA LEU A 299 -8.45 29.97 15.50
C LEU A 299 -8.78 29.80 14.01
N GLY A 300 -8.74 30.89 13.23
CA GLY A 300 -8.95 30.83 11.79
C GLY A 300 -7.80 30.11 11.09
N LEU A 301 -6.56 30.38 11.52
CA LEU A 301 -5.39 29.68 11.02
C LEU A 301 -5.38 28.19 11.41
N ALA A 302 -5.71 27.87 12.67
CA ALA A 302 -5.83 26.47 13.11
C ALA A 302 -6.89 25.71 12.29
N ALA A 303 -8.03 26.34 12.00
CA ALA A 303 -9.07 25.76 11.15
C ALA A 303 -8.60 25.55 9.69
N ARG A 304 -7.76 26.44 9.15
CA ARG A 304 -7.17 26.27 7.82
C ARG A 304 -6.18 25.10 7.78
N PHE A 305 -5.33 24.94 8.79
CA PHE A 305 -4.47 23.75 8.90
C PHE A 305 -5.30 22.48 9.04
N ALA A 306 -6.36 22.51 9.85
CA ALA A 306 -7.26 21.37 9.98
C ALA A 306 -7.93 21.00 8.65
N ALA A 307 -8.38 21.99 7.86
CA ALA A 307 -8.98 21.75 6.57
C ALA A 307 -8.00 21.08 5.59
N VAL A 308 -6.75 21.56 5.51
CA VAL A 308 -5.72 20.93 4.66
C VAL A 308 -5.36 19.53 5.15
N GLU A 309 -5.28 19.32 6.46
CA GLU A 309 -5.05 17.99 7.05
C GLU A 309 -6.18 17.01 6.68
N VAL A 310 -7.45 17.42 6.77
CA VAL A 310 -8.57 16.58 6.31
C VAL A 310 -8.43 16.27 4.84
N MET A 311 -8.16 17.28 4.01
CA MET A 311 -8.05 17.09 2.56
C MET A 311 -6.89 16.16 2.20
N ARG A 312 -5.70 16.30 2.77
CA ARG A 312 -4.58 15.39 2.46
C ARG A 312 -4.91 13.93 2.79
N ARG A 313 -5.75 13.68 3.80
CA ARG A 313 -6.15 12.33 4.21
C ARG A 313 -7.25 11.74 3.32
N LEU A 314 -8.04 12.58 2.66
CA LEU A 314 -9.09 12.17 1.74
C LEU A 314 -8.57 12.00 0.31
N ILE A 315 -7.64 12.85 -0.13
CA ILE A 315 -7.22 12.92 -1.55
C ILE A 315 -5.71 12.74 -1.79
N GLY A 316 -4.87 12.50 -0.78
CA GLY A 316 -3.41 12.32 -0.93
C GLY A 316 -2.93 10.88 -0.67
N GLY A 317 -1.95 10.40 -1.44
CA GLY A 317 -1.47 9.00 -1.46
C GLY A 317 -0.52 8.62 -0.32
N ALA A 318 -0.48 7.37 0.15
CA ALA A 318 -1.34 6.19 -0.12
C ALA A 318 -1.26 5.19 1.04
N THR A 319 -2.37 4.51 1.38
CA THR A 319 -2.27 3.16 1.96
C THR A 319 -2.17 2.20 0.77
N PRO A 320 -1.11 1.39 0.65
CA PRO A 320 -1.01 0.40 -0.42
C PRO A 320 -2.19 -0.58 -0.38
N ILE A 321 -2.56 -1.11 -1.54
CA ILE A 321 -3.56 -2.18 -1.70
C ILE A 321 -2.93 -3.48 -1.19
N ASP A 322 -3.41 -3.98 -0.05
CA ASP A 322 -3.09 -5.33 0.40
C ASP A 322 -3.65 -6.33 -0.63
N VAL A 323 -2.75 -7.09 -1.28
CA VAL A 323 -3.11 -7.98 -2.39
C VAL A 323 -2.51 -9.38 -2.21
N TRP A 324 -3.31 -10.39 -2.52
CA TRP A 324 -2.85 -11.76 -2.72
C TRP A 324 -2.83 -12.10 -4.21
N LEU A 325 -1.76 -12.73 -4.68
CA LEU A 325 -1.57 -13.08 -6.10
C LEU A 325 -1.80 -14.59 -6.29
N ASP A 326 -2.75 -14.98 -7.12
CA ASP A 326 -2.98 -16.38 -7.52
C ASP A 326 -2.71 -16.54 -9.02
N VAL A 327 -1.60 -17.22 -9.36
CA VAL A 327 -0.97 -17.21 -10.70
C VAL A 327 -0.74 -18.62 -11.24
N ASP A 328 -0.73 -18.80 -12.56
CA ASP A 328 -0.40 -20.06 -13.25
C ASP A 328 0.88 -19.96 -14.09
N THR A 329 1.84 -19.22 -13.53
CA THR A 329 3.04 -18.70 -14.20
C THR A 329 3.74 -19.66 -15.16
N ALA A 330 3.84 -19.24 -16.42
CA ALA A 330 4.76 -19.80 -17.40
C ALA A 330 5.78 -18.75 -17.87
N THR A 331 6.93 -19.21 -18.38
CA THR A 331 7.89 -18.36 -19.12
C THR A 331 8.66 -19.18 -20.16
N GLY A 332 9.18 -18.51 -21.19
CA GLY A 332 10.07 -19.12 -22.17
C GLY A 332 9.34 -19.96 -23.23
N VAL A 333 8.70 -21.08 -22.87
CA VAL A 333 8.02 -21.99 -23.84
C VAL A 333 6.49 -22.03 -23.63
N GLY A 334 5.93 -20.99 -23.00
CA GLY A 334 4.50 -20.84 -22.73
C GLY A 334 4.11 -19.36 -22.72
N ASP A 335 2.89 -19.08 -22.25
CA ASP A 335 2.48 -17.68 -21.99
C ASP A 335 3.46 -17.04 -21.00
N VAL A 336 3.60 -15.72 -21.08
CA VAL A 336 4.59 -14.95 -20.32
C VAL A 336 3.96 -13.83 -19.50
N ASP A 337 2.69 -13.55 -19.75
CA ASP A 337 1.91 -12.48 -19.14
C ASP A 337 1.89 -12.52 -17.61
N ASP A 338 1.76 -13.69 -16.99
CA ASP A 338 1.87 -13.85 -15.52
C ASP A 338 3.17 -13.23 -15.00
N GLY A 339 4.29 -13.52 -15.70
CA GLY A 339 5.61 -13.05 -15.31
C GLY A 339 5.77 -11.55 -15.51
N LEU A 340 5.16 -10.97 -16.55
CA LEU A 340 5.08 -9.52 -16.71
C LEU A 340 4.25 -8.89 -15.59
N MET A 341 3.10 -9.48 -15.24
CA MET A 341 2.21 -8.99 -14.19
C MET A 341 2.88 -9.03 -12.82
N LEU A 342 3.56 -10.13 -12.47
CA LEU A 342 4.30 -10.24 -11.21
C LEU A 342 5.35 -9.13 -11.09
N ILE A 343 6.13 -8.90 -12.14
CA ILE A 343 7.15 -7.83 -12.15
C ILE A 343 6.48 -6.45 -12.06
N GLN A 344 5.39 -6.23 -12.79
CA GLN A 344 4.61 -4.99 -12.71
C GLN A 344 4.16 -4.73 -11.26
N VAL A 345 3.55 -5.73 -10.61
CA VAL A 345 3.05 -5.62 -9.23
C VAL A 345 4.19 -5.38 -8.25
N PHE A 346 5.31 -6.12 -8.36
CA PHE A 346 6.43 -5.95 -7.43
C PHE A 346 7.13 -4.58 -7.55
N HIS A 347 7.07 -3.95 -8.71
CA HIS A 347 7.61 -2.60 -8.92
C HIS A 347 6.57 -1.48 -8.77
N SER A 348 5.33 -1.81 -8.38
CA SER A 348 4.24 -0.85 -8.23
C SER A 348 4.03 -0.54 -6.74
N PRO A 349 4.29 0.71 -6.30
CA PRO A 349 4.14 1.12 -4.89
C PRO A 349 2.68 1.11 -4.43
N GLU A 350 1.73 1.01 -5.37
CA GLU A 350 0.31 0.87 -5.09
C GLU A 350 -0.02 -0.47 -4.41
N PHE A 351 0.85 -1.48 -4.47
CA PHE A 351 0.59 -2.81 -3.90
C PHE A 351 1.43 -3.13 -2.67
N LYS A 352 0.79 -3.79 -1.70
CA LYS A 352 1.44 -4.55 -0.62
C LYS A 352 1.10 -6.02 -0.80
N VAL A 353 2.03 -6.77 -1.35
CA VAL A 353 1.83 -8.20 -1.63
C VAL A 353 1.90 -9.01 -0.35
N ARG A 354 0.79 -9.65 0.03
CA ARG A 354 0.64 -10.43 1.26
C ARG A 354 1.00 -11.89 1.10
N GLY A 355 0.92 -12.39 -0.13
CA GLY A 355 1.31 -13.74 -0.47
C GLY A 355 1.09 -14.04 -1.94
N LEU A 356 1.66 -15.16 -2.37
CA LEU A 356 1.53 -15.67 -3.73
C LEU A 356 1.17 -17.15 -3.68
N SER A 357 0.11 -17.53 -4.37
CA SER A 357 -0.25 -18.91 -4.67
C SER A 357 -0.01 -19.23 -6.13
N VAL A 358 0.34 -20.49 -6.40
CA VAL A 358 0.53 -21.00 -7.76
C VAL A 358 -0.50 -22.07 -8.04
N VAL A 359 -1.18 -21.98 -9.18
CA VAL A 359 -2.18 -22.93 -9.67
C VAL A 359 -1.74 -23.53 -11.01
N PHE A 360 -2.36 -24.63 -11.44
CA PHE A 360 -2.20 -25.17 -12.79
C PHE A 360 -2.83 -24.25 -13.85
N GLY A 361 -2.46 -24.40 -15.12
CA GLY A 361 -3.08 -23.64 -16.22
C GLY A 361 -2.18 -23.59 -17.45
N ASN A 362 -1.58 -22.42 -17.71
CA ASN A 362 -0.56 -22.16 -18.74
C ASN A 362 0.55 -23.22 -18.77
N THR A 363 0.91 -23.76 -17.60
CA THR A 363 1.74 -24.96 -17.48
C THR A 363 1.29 -25.84 -16.30
N THR A 364 1.93 -26.99 -16.14
CA THR A 364 1.68 -27.88 -14.99
C THR A 364 2.20 -27.23 -13.70
N LEU A 365 1.57 -27.47 -12.56
CA LEU A 365 1.99 -26.92 -11.27
C LEU A 365 3.47 -27.20 -10.96
N GLU A 366 3.99 -28.38 -11.30
CA GLU A 366 5.40 -28.75 -11.10
C GLU A 366 6.38 -27.86 -11.86
N ARG A 367 5.93 -27.23 -12.96
CA ARG A 367 6.72 -26.31 -13.78
C ARG A 367 6.48 -24.87 -13.38
N ALA A 368 5.25 -24.51 -13.03
CA ALA A 368 4.88 -23.15 -12.62
C ALA A 368 5.55 -22.74 -11.30
N VAL A 369 5.55 -23.61 -10.28
CA VAL A 369 6.10 -23.28 -8.95
C VAL A 369 7.57 -22.87 -8.99
N PRO A 370 8.49 -23.60 -9.66
CA PRO A 370 9.88 -23.15 -9.79
C PRO A 370 10.04 -21.82 -10.54
N ILE A 371 9.20 -21.56 -11.55
CA ILE A 371 9.24 -20.30 -12.31
C ILE A 371 8.80 -19.14 -11.42
N ALA A 372 7.67 -19.26 -10.72
CA ALA A 372 7.21 -18.24 -9.77
C ALA A 372 8.26 -17.96 -8.69
N LYS A 373 8.92 -18.99 -8.16
CA LYS A 373 10.03 -18.84 -7.20
C LYS A 373 11.23 -18.11 -7.78
N GLU A 374 11.58 -18.34 -9.05
CA GLU A 374 12.65 -17.60 -9.72
C GLU A 374 12.29 -16.12 -9.83
N ILE A 375 11.07 -15.80 -10.26
CA ILE A 375 10.61 -14.40 -10.40
C ILE A 375 10.58 -13.70 -9.05
N VAL A 376 9.99 -14.32 -8.03
CA VAL A 376 9.95 -13.76 -6.67
C VAL A 376 11.36 -13.56 -6.13
N SER A 377 12.24 -14.55 -6.29
CA SER A 377 13.64 -14.43 -5.83
C SER A 377 14.42 -13.33 -6.53
N LYS A 378 14.02 -12.93 -7.75
CA LYS A 378 14.71 -11.91 -8.54
C LYS A 378 14.15 -10.52 -8.35
N PHE A 379 12.83 -10.41 -8.26
CA PHE A 379 12.11 -9.14 -8.39
C PHE A 379 11.07 -8.93 -7.30
N GLY A 380 10.71 -9.98 -6.54
CA GLY A 380 9.70 -9.91 -5.49
C GLY A 380 10.28 -9.49 -4.13
N PRO A 381 9.39 -9.25 -3.14
CA PRO A 381 9.81 -8.99 -1.76
C PRO A 381 10.58 -10.17 -1.15
N GLU A 382 11.58 -9.89 -0.31
CA GLU A 382 12.47 -10.91 0.27
C GLU A 382 11.71 -12.00 1.06
N ASP A 383 10.65 -11.63 1.76
CA ASP A 383 9.85 -12.52 2.61
C ASP A 383 8.60 -13.08 1.91
N LEU A 384 8.43 -12.82 0.60
CA LEU A 384 7.23 -13.27 -0.10
C LEU A 384 7.25 -14.81 -0.29
N SER A 385 6.32 -15.48 0.38
CA SER A 385 6.15 -16.92 0.25
C SER A 385 5.46 -17.30 -1.07
N VAL A 386 5.99 -18.32 -1.76
CA VAL A 386 5.38 -18.95 -2.93
C VAL A 386 4.71 -20.26 -2.51
N ASN A 387 3.39 -20.30 -2.57
CA ASN A 387 2.56 -21.36 -2.01
C ASN A 387 1.95 -22.24 -3.12
N PRO A 388 2.37 -23.51 -3.26
CA PRO A 388 1.76 -24.42 -4.24
C PRO A 388 0.29 -24.70 -3.90
N GLY A 389 -0.58 -24.52 -4.89
CA GLY A 389 -2.02 -24.79 -4.79
C GLY A 389 -2.45 -26.05 -5.54
N ALA A 390 -3.62 -25.97 -6.17
CA ALA A 390 -4.21 -27.03 -6.99
C ALA A 390 -3.33 -27.37 -8.20
N ALA A 391 -3.19 -28.67 -8.48
CA ALA A 391 -2.47 -29.21 -9.63
C ALA A 391 -3.40 -29.53 -10.82
N SER A 392 -4.71 -29.60 -10.57
CA SER A 392 -5.76 -29.74 -11.59
C SER A 392 -7.12 -29.27 -11.05
N GLU A 393 -8.12 -29.22 -11.93
CA GLU A 393 -9.50 -28.91 -11.58
C GLU A 393 -10.14 -29.97 -10.65
N GLU A 394 -9.54 -31.16 -10.55
CA GLU A 394 -9.97 -32.22 -9.62
C GLU A 394 -9.68 -31.87 -8.16
N ASP A 395 -8.77 -30.92 -7.89
CA ASP A 395 -8.40 -30.48 -6.54
C ASP A 395 -9.35 -29.41 -5.97
N LEU A 396 -10.45 -29.09 -6.66
CA LEU A 396 -11.45 -28.15 -6.16
C LEU A 396 -12.05 -28.62 -4.83
N GLY A 397 -11.93 -27.80 -3.80
CA GLY A 397 -12.37 -28.10 -2.43
C GLY A 397 -11.28 -28.75 -1.56
N GLU A 398 -10.05 -28.86 -2.04
CA GLU A 398 -8.92 -29.38 -1.26
C GLU A 398 -8.18 -28.28 -0.49
N GLU A 399 -7.78 -28.61 0.74
CA GLU A 399 -7.04 -27.73 1.66
C GLU A 399 -5.54 -27.70 1.30
N THR A 400 -5.20 -27.10 0.16
CA THR A 400 -3.81 -27.00 -0.32
C THR A 400 -2.99 -25.99 0.50
N LYS A 401 -1.67 -25.93 0.26
CA LYS A 401 -0.81 -24.92 0.93
C LYS A 401 -1.20 -23.49 0.53
N ALA A 402 -1.62 -23.29 -0.72
CA ALA A 402 -2.15 -22.01 -1.18
C ALA A 402 -3.39 -21.60 -0.38
N VAL A 403 -4.36 -22.51 -0.20
CA VAL A 403 -5.60 -22.24 0.54
C VAL A 403 -5.30 -21.91 2.01
N GLN A 404 -4.48 -22.72 2.68
CA GLN A 404 -4.06 -22.48 4.07
C GLN A 404 -3.37 -21.12 4.24
N ALA A 405 -2.48 -20.76 3.31
CA ALA A 405 -1.74 -19.50 3.39
C ALA A 405 -2.62 -18.29 3.08
N MET A 406 -3.55 -18.40 2.12
CA MET A 406 -4.56 -17.37 1.84
C MET A 406 -5.46 -17.13 3.07
N ALA A 407 -5.96 -18.21 3.69
CA ALA A 407 -6.81 -18.14 4.87
C ALA A 407 -6.08 -17.44 6.03
N ALA A 408 -4.84 -17.86 6.32
CA ALA A 408 -4.02 -17.23 7.36
C ALA A 408 -3.79 -15.73 7.11
N ALA A 409 -3.52 -15.32 5.87
CA ALA A 409 -3.35 -13.90 5.55
C ALA A 409 -4.66 -13.10 5.70
N LEU A 410 -5.82 -13.68 5.37
CA LEU A 410 -7.13 -13.05 5.56
C LEU A 410 -7.50 -12.89 7.04
N GLU A 411 -7.10 -13.84 7.89
CA GLU A 411 -7.25 -13.75 9.35
C GLU A 411 -6.48 -12.53 9.90
N GLU A 412 -5.29 -12.25 9.38
CA GLU A 412 -4.49 -11.09 9.77
C GLU A 412 -5.13 -9.76 9.36
N ALA A 413 -5.54 -9.63 8.08
CA ALA A 413 -6.15 -8.40 7.58
C ALA A 413 -7.00 -8.66 6.32
N PRO A 414 -8.01 -7.82 6.04
CA PRO A 414 -8.69 -7.84 4.74
C PRO A 414 -7.74 -7.56 3.58
N MET A 415 -8.02 -8.13 2.42
CA MET A 415 -7.23 -7.90 1.20
C MET A 415 -8.01 -8.21 -0.08
N THR A 416 -7.46 -7.74 -1.21
CA THR A 416 -7.91 -8.08 -2.56
C THR A 416 -7.26 -9.37 -3.06
N LEU A 417 -8.02 -10.24 -3.73
CA LEU A 417 -7.49 -11.41 -4.41
C LEU A 417 -7.35 -11.13 -5.92
N LEU A 418 -6.12 -11.15 -6.43
CA LEU A 418 -5.83 -11.03 -7.86
C LEU A 418 -5.55 -12.45 -8.42
N ALA A 419 -6.58 -13.05 -9.02
CA ALA A 419 -6.57 -14.42 -9.51
C ALA A 419 -6.49 -14.44 -11.04
N VAL A 420 -5.26 -14.52 -11.55
CA VAL A 420 -4.99 -14.45 -12.99
C VAL A 420 -4.78 -15.82 -13.65
N GLY A 421 -4.83 -16.91 -12.87
CA GLY A 421 -4.96 -18.28 -13.36
C GLY A 421 -6.36 -18.88 -13.16
N PRO A 422 -6.54 -20.19 -13.37
CA PRO A 422 -7.74 -20.91 -12.96
C PRO A 422 -8.07 -20.70 -11.47
N VAL A 423 -9.31 -20.31 -11.18
CA VAL A 423 -9.73 -19.86 -9.84
C VAL A 423 -9.94 -21.00 -8.82
N THR A 424 -9.37 -22.18 -9.05
CA THR A 424 -9.55 -23.38 -8.22
C THR A 424 -9.07 -23.18 -6.78
N ASN A 425 -7.97 -22.46 -6.58
CA ASN A 425 -7.48 -22.12 -5.23
C ASN A 425 -8.45 -21.19 -4.50
N VAL A 426 -8.87 -20.11 -5.17
CA VAL A 426 -9.79 -19.12 -4.59
C VAL A 426 -11.16 -19.75 -4.30
N ALA A 427 -11.70 -20.56 -5.21
CA ALA A 427 -12.95 -21.27 -5.00
C ALA A 427 -12.86 -22.27 -3.83
N SER A 428 -11.75 -23.01 -3.72
CA SER A 428 -11.49 -23.90 -2.57
C SER A 428 -11.45 -23.12 -1.26
N LEU A 429 -10.79 -21.95 -1.21
CA LEU A 429 -10.80 -21.05 -0.07
C LEU A 429 -12.23 -20.64 0.30
N LEU A 430 -13.05 -20.22 -0.68
CA LEU A 430 -14.43 -19.83 -0.40
C LEU A 430 -15.28 -20.99 0.12
N MET A 431 -15.05 -22.21 -0.36
CA MET A 431 -15.77 -23.42 0.09
C MET A 431 -15.38 -23.84 1.51
N LEU A 432 -14.09 -23.74 1.84
CA LEU A 432 -13.53 -24.26 3.09
C LEU A 432 -13.55 -23.24 4.23
N HIS A 433 -13.47 -21.94 3.91
CA HIS A 433 -13.41 -20.82 4.85
C HIS A 433 -14.52 -19.78 4.62
N PRO A 434 -15.81 -20.16 4.74
CA PRO A 434 -16.92 -19.22 4.58
C PRO A 434 -16.88 -18.03 5.55
N GLU A 435 -16.27 -18.21 6.73
CA GLU A 435 -16.08 -17.15 7.73
C GLU A 435 -15.14 -16.02 7.28
N LEU A 436 -14.34 -16.23 6.24
CA LEU A 436 -13.38 -15.25 5.72
C LEU A 436 -13.90 -14.45 4.53
N HIS A 437 -15.13 -14.71 4.04
CA HIS A 437 -15.67 -14.00 2.87
C HIS A 437 -15.74 -12.49 3.06
N ASP A 438 -16.16 -12.03 4.25
CA ASP A 438 -16.24 -10.59 4.60
C ASP A 438 -14.86 -9.91 4.74
N ARG A 439 -13.77 -10.69 4.63
CA ARG A 439 -12.38 -10.21 4.66
C ARG A 439 -11.79 -10.08 3.26
N ILE A 440 -12.52 -10.46 2.22
CA ILE A 440 -12.09 -10.33 0.83
C ILE A 440 -12.72 -9.06 0.26
N ASP A 441 -11.89 -8.05 -0.01
CA ASP A 441 -12.39 -6.76 -0.51
C ASP A 441 -13.01 -6.89 -1.90
N ARG A 442 -12.39 -7.72 -2.75
CA ARG A 442 -12.83 -8.09 -4.10
C ARG A 442 -11.97 -9.22 -4.67
N ILE A 443 -12.47 -9.83 -5.74
CA ILE A 443 -11.74 -10.81 -6.55
C ILE A 443 -11.60 -10.24 -7.97
N VAL A 444 -10.36 -10.06 -8.42
CA VAL A 444 -10.03 -9.59 -9.77
C VAL A 444 -9.52 -10.76 -10.60
N MET A 445 -10.10 -10.98 -11.77
CA MET A 445 -9.84 -12.16 -12.61
C MET A 445 -9.65 -11.80 -14.08
N VAL A 446 -8.85 -12.61 -14.78
CA VAL A 446 -8.73 -12.57 -16.24
C VAL A 446 -9.66 -13.63 -16.82
N ALA A 447 -10.91 -13.24 -17.04
CA ALA A 447 -11.94 -14.11 -17.60
C ALA A 447 -13.11 -13.31 -18.19
N ALA A 448 -14.05 -14.03 -18.79
CA ALA A 448 -15.33 -13.57 -19.31
C ALA A 448 -15.26 -12.92 -20.70
N ARG A 449 -16.43 -12.87 -21.34
CA ARG A 449 -16.59 -12.28 -22.68
C ARG A 449 -17.98 -11.73 -22.93
N ARG A 450 -18.11 -10.83 -23.89
CA ARG A 450 -19.42 -10.38 -24.39
C ARG A 450 -20.12 -11.47 -25.22
N PRO A 451 -21.46 -11.46 -25.31
CA PRO A 451 -22.19 -12.41 -26.15
C PRO A 451 -21.78 -12.28 -27.61
N GLY A 452 -21.41 -13.41 -28.23
CA GLY A 452 -20.95 -13.46 -29.62
C GLY A 452 -19.53 -12.95 -29.86
N GLN A 453 -18.80 -12.52 -28.82
CA GLN A 453 -17.40 -12.11 -28.95
C GLN A 453 -16.52 -13.34 -29.21
N LYS A 454 -15.69 -13.25 -30.25
CA LYS A 454 -14.66 -14.24 -30.55
C LYS A 454 -13.31 -13.65 -30.17
N PHE A 455 -12.48 -14.43 -29.46
CA PHE A 455 -11.16 -14.00 -29.04
C PHE A 455 -10.16 -14.15 -30.18
N VAL A 456 -10.28 -13.28 -31.18
CA VAL A 456 -9.46 -13.27 -32.39
C VAL A 456 -8.69 -11.96 -32.46
N SER A 457 -7.37 -12.03 -32.29
CA SER A 457 -6.48 -10.87 -32.28
C SER A 457 -6.03 -10.43 -33.68
N SER A 458 -6.21 -11.26 -34.71
CA SER A 458 -5.97 -10.88 -36.12
C SER A 458 -6.54 -11.88 -37.13
N ASP A 459 -6.69 -11.47 -38.39
CA ASP A 459 -7.14 -12.33 -39.51
C ASP A 459 -6.20 -13.53 -39.81
N ARG A 460 -4.93 -13.50 -39.35
CA ARG A 460 -4.01 -14.66 -39.52
C ARG A 460 -4.28 -15.77 -38.51
N GLN A 461 -4.96 -15.46 -37.41
CA GLN A 461 -5.27 -16.42 -36.36
C GLN A 461 -6.31 -17.43 -36.82
N LYS A 462 -5.93 -18.71 -36.86
CA LYS A 462 -6.79 -19.79 -37.38
C LYS A 462 -7.90 -20.23 -36.43
N LEU A 463 -7.64 -20.17 -35.12
CA LEU A 463 -8.58 -20.57 -34.08
C LEU A 463 -8.64 -19.46 -33.02
N PRO A 464 -9.84 -19.06 -32.54
CA PRO A 464 -9.98 -18.11 -31.45
C PRO A 464 -9.21 -18.57 -30.20
N HIS A 465 -8.67 -17.65 -29.41
CA HIS A 465 -8.08 -17.98 -28.10
C HIS A 465 -9.14 -18.62 -27.18
N ARG A 466 -8.70 -19.44 -26.24
CA ARG A 466 -9.58 -19.90 -25.15
C ARG A 466 -9.71 -18.77 -24.13
N ASP A 467 -10.82 -18.75 -23.41
CA ASP A 467 -10.89 -18.04 -22.13
C ASP A 467 -10.30 -18.98 -21.07
N ALA A 468 -8.98 -19.16 -21.12
CA ALA A 468 -8.30 -20.35 -20.60
C ALA A 468 -8.53 -20.55 -19.09
N ASN A 469 -8.36 -19.50 -18.29
CA ASN A 469 -8.55 -19.55 -16.83
C ASN A 469 -9.94 -20.04 -16.43
N PHE A 470 -10.96 -19.58 -17.15
CA PHE A 470 -12.33 -20.05 -16.96
C PHE A 470 -12.56 -21.46 -17.52
N GLU A 471 -12.10 -21.74 -18.76
CA GLU A 471 -12.31 -23.02 -19.43
C GLU A 471 -11.58 -24.18 -18.74
N HIS A 472 -10.49 -23.90 -18.00
CA HIS A 472 -9.77 -24.87 -17.19
C HIS A 472 -10.56 -25.32 -15.96
N ASP A 473 -11.34 -24.44 -15.33
CA ASP A 473 -12.16 -24.79 -14.17
C ASP A 473 -13.46 -23.98 -14.06
N ALA A 474 -14.42 -24.31 -14.93
CA ALA A 474 -15.73 -23.67 -14.92
C ALA A 474 -16.54 -23.95 -13.64
N LYS A 475 -16.23 -25.05 -12.92
CA LYS A 475 -16.90 -25.40 -11.65
C LYS A 475 -16.42 -24.49 -10.53
N ALA A 476 -15.12 -24.23 -10.43
CA ALA A 476 -14.56 -23.25 -9.51
C ALA A 476 -15.12 -21.85 -9.80
N MET A 477 -15.23 -21.46 -11.07
CA MET A 477 -15.85 -20.18 -11.42
C MET A 477 -17.30 -20.07 -10.93
N GLN A 478 -18.09 -21.15 -11.03
CA GLN A 478 -19.46 -21.13 -10.49
C GLN A 478 -19.49 -20.85 -8.99
N VAL A 479 -18.54 -21.38 -8.21
CA VAL A 479 -18.40 -21.05 -6.77
C VAL A 479 -18.12 -19.56 -6.56
N ILE A 480 -17.25 -18.96 -7.37
CA ILE A 480 -16.98 -17.51 -7.30
C ILE A 480 -18.25 -16.70 -7.62
N LEU A 481 -19.00 -17.11 -8.65
CA LEU A 481 -20.26 -16.47 -9.04
C LEU A 481 -21.36 -16.61 -7.98
N ASP A 482 -21.37 -17.70 -7.23
CA ASP A 482 -22.37 -17.95 -6.17
C ASP A 482 -22.07 -17.21 -4.86
N SER A 483 -20.88 -16.61 -4.71
CA SER A 483 -20.54 -15.76 -3.56
C SER A 483 -21.15 -14.36 -3.64
N ASP A 484 -21.10 -13.58 -2.55
CA ASP A 484 -21.54 -12.17 -2.53
C ASP A 484 -20.37 -11.17 -2.69
N ILE A 485 -19.13 -11.67 -2.86
CA ILE A 485 -17.91 -10.85 -2.89
C ILE A 485 -17.84 -10.01 -4.19
N PRO A 486 -17.45 -8.72 -4.15
CA PRO A 486 -17.31 -7.91 -5.37
C PRO A 486 -16.36 -8.54 -6.40
N LEU A 487 -16.75 -8.52 -7.68
CA LEU A 487 -15.99 -9.16 -8.76
C LEU A 487 -15.54 -8.17 -9.83
N VAL A 488 -14.35 -8.40 -10.37
CA VAL A 488 -13.81 -7.63 -11.49
C VAL A 488 -13.26 -8.58 -12.54
N PHE A 489 -13.71 -8.41 -13.77
CA PHE A 489 -13.24 -9.16 -14.93
C PHE A 489 -12.37 -8.27 -15.82
N ALA A 490 -11.11 -8.65 -16.01
CA ALA A 490 -10.15 -8.07 -16.96
C ALA A 490 -9.95 -9.04 -18.15
N PRO A 491 -10.93 -9.15 -19.06
CA PRO A 491 -10.99 -10.17 -20.11
C PRO A 491 -9.97 -9.96 -21.24
N TRP A 492 -9.96 -10.89 -22.19
CA TRP A 492 -9.29 -10.71 -23.50
C TRP A 492 -9.65 -9.39 -24.19
N GLU A 493 -10.87 -8.86 -24.02
CA GLU A 493 -11.29 -7.62 -24.68
C GLU A 493 -10.40 -6.42 -24.34
N VAL A 494 -10.07 -6.23 -23.06
CA VAL A 494 -9.21 -5.10 -22.62
C VAL A 494 -7.77 -5.31 -23.08
N SER A 495 -7.25 -6.53 -22.96
CA SER A 495 -5.86 -6.83 -23.33
C SER A 495 -5.62 -6.83 -24.84
N SER A 496 -6.62 -7.21 -25.65
CA SER A 496 -6.52 -7.23 -27.13
C SER A 496 -6.19 -5.87 -27.76
N LYS A 497 -6.42 -4.79 -26.99
CA LYS A 497 -6.20 -3.39 -27.37
C LYS A 497 -4.81 -2.89 -27.01
N LEU A 498 -4.02 -3.63 -26.22
CA LEU A 498 -2.65 -3.29 -25.84
C LEU A 498 -1.64 -4.31 -26.37
N TRP A 499 -0.52 -3.81 -26.90
CA TRP A 499 0.47 -4.64 -27.58
C TRP A 499 1.87 -4.39 -27.02
N ILE A 500 2.54 -5.46 -26.57
CA ILE A 500 3.98 -5.49 -26.36
C ILE A 500 4.62 -5.91 -27.67
N THR A 501 5.31 -4.95 -28.28
CA THR A 501 5.97 -5.11 -29.58
C THR A 501 7.40 -5.60 -29.40
N ARG A 502 8.02 -6.03 -30.50
CA ARG A 502 9.44 -6.39 -30.52
C ARG A 502 10.35 -5.20 -30.21
N GLU A 503 9.92 -4.00 -30.55
CA GLU A 503 10.61 -2.76 -30.19
C GLU A 503 10.52 -2.49 -28.69
N ASP A 504 9.35 -2.68 -28.08
CA ASP A 504 9.20 -2.56 -26.63
C ASP A 504 10.11 -3.54 -25.88
N LEU A 505 10.14 -4.82 -26.29
CA LEU A 505 11.05 -5.82 -25.68
C LEU A 505 12.52 -5.44 -25.86
N LYS A 506 12.89 -4.87 -27.00
CA LYS A 506 14.26 -4.40 -27.22
C LYS A 506 14.59 -3.26 -26.27
N ASN A 507 13.70 -2.28 -26.13
CA ASN A 507 13.91 -1.14 -25.22
C ASN A 507 13.96 -1.59 -23.75
N LEU A 508 13.08 -2.51 -23.35
CA LEU A 508 13.12 -3.15 -22.03
C LEU A 508 14.46 -3.84 -21.79
N SER A 509 15.00 -4.54 -22.80
CA SER A 509 16.30 -5.21 -22.68
C SER A 509 17.46 -4.28 -22.30
N ASP A 510 17.35 -3.00 -22.64
CA ASP A 510 18.37 -1.99 -22.38
C ASP A 510 18.12 -1.22 -21.06
N SER A 511 17.01 -1.47 -20.36
CA SER A 511 16.51 -0.63 -19.25
C SER A 511 16.84 -1.13 -17.84
N GLY A 512 17.36 -2.36 -17.67
CA GLY A 512 17.68 -2.93 -16.35
C GLY A 512 17.62 -4.45 -16.30
N GLU A 513 17.81 -5.04 -15.11
CA GLU A 513 17.79 -6.50 -14.95
C GLU A 513 16.42 -7.10 -15.28
N SER A 514 15.34 -6.49 -14.77
CA SER A 514 13.95 -6.91 -15.02
C SER A 514 13.61 -6.85 -16.51
N GLY A 515 13.89 -5.73 -17.16
CA GLY A 515 13.66 -5.55 -18.60
C GLY A 515 14.47 -6.51 -19.46
N ALA A 516 15.75 -6.76 -19.13
CA ALA A 516 16.57 -7.77 -19.80
C ALA A 516 16.04 -9.19 -19.61
N TRP A 517 15.54 -9.50 -18.41
CA TRP A 517 14.92 -10.79 -18.13
C TRP A 517 13.62 -10.96 -18.93
N ILE A 518 12.72 -9.96 -18.92
CA ILE A 518 11.45 -9.97 -19.69
C ILE A 518 11.71 -10.14 -21.18
N ALA A 519 12.65 -9.39 -21.74
CA ALA A 519 13.01 -9.47 -23.15
C ALA A 519 13.49 -10.88 -23.53
N LYS A 520 14.32 -11.49 -22.67
CA LYS A 520 14.84 -12.84 -22.86
C LYS A 520 13.74 -13.90 -22.75
N THR A 521 12.90 -13.83 -21.72
CA THR A 521 11.85 -14.84 -21.47
C THR A 521 10.68 -14.73 -22.44
N SER A 522 10.41 -13.53 -22.97
CA SER A 522 9.36 -13.27 -23.96
C SER A 522 9.79 -13.55 -25.41
N ALA A 523 11.08 -13.78 -25.68
CA ALA A 523 11.63 -13.87 -27.04
C ALA A 523 11.00 -15.00 -27.89
N TYR A 524 10.76 -16.17 -27.29
CA TYR A 524 10.11 -17.28 -27.98
C TYR A 524 8.62 -17.02 -28.18
N TRP A 525 7.95 -16.47 -27.15
CA TRP A 525 6.52 -16.15 -27.19
C TRP A 525 6.17 -15.16 -28.29
N ILE A 526 6.88 -14.03 -28.36
CA ILE A 526 6.63 -13.02 -29.39
C ILE A 526 6.88 -13.57 -30.80
N THR A 527 7.92 -14.40 -30.99
CA THR A 527 8.17 -15.05 -32.28
C THR A 527 7.06 -16.04 -32.64
N GLY A 528 6.52 -16.77 -31.67
CA GLY A 528 5.36 -17.65 -31.87
C GLY A 528 4.12 -16.87 -32.33
N TRP A 529 3.82 -15.76 -31.65
CA TRP A 529 2.72 -14.85 -32.01
C TRP A 529 2.90 -14.25 -33.41
N GLU A 530 4.11 -13.78 -33.75
CA GLU A 530 4.41 -13.22 -35.08
C GLU A 530 4.21 -14.20 -36.23
N LEU A 531 4.52 -15.47 -36.00
CA LEU A 531 4.36 -16.53 -37.01
C LEU A 531 2.91 -17.01 -37.13
N ALA A 532 2.18 -17.12 -36.02
CA ALA A 532 0.88 -17.79 -35.97
C ALA A 532 -0.34 -16.85 -35.90
N ILE A 533 -0.17 -15.64 -35.34
CA ILE A 533 -1.27 -14.75 -34.96
C ILE A 533 -1.13 -13.39 -35.62
N THR A 534 -0.02 -12.65 -35.46
CA THR A 534 0.10 -11.26 -35.97
C THR A 534 1.53 -10.71 -35.85
N ASP A 535 1.95 -9.87 -36.78
CA ASP A 535 3.26 -9.19 -36.76
C ASP A 535 3.35 -7.98 -35.78
N ARG A 536 2.32 -7.75 -34.98
CA ARG A 536 2.26 -6.61 -34.03
C ARG A 536 3.01 -6.86 -32.72
N GLY A 537 3.24 -8.12 -32.34
CA GLY A 537 3.71 -8.51 -31.01
C GLY A 537 2.69 -9.40 -30.29
N PHE A 538 2.57 -9.26 -28.97
CA PHE A 538 1.61 -10.03 -28.15
C PHE A 538 0.81 -9.13 -27.19
N ASN A 539 -0.33 -9.64 -26.72
CA ASN A 539 -1.17 -8.97 -25.71
C ASN A 539 -0.75 -9.44 -24.31
N PRO A 540 -0.52 -8.53 -23.33
CA PRO A 540 -0.11 -8.92 -21.98
C PRO A 540 -1.31 -9.04 -21.04
N PHE A 541 -2.07 -10.14 -21.11
CA PHE A 541 -3.41 -10.26 -20.50
C PHE A 541 -3.46 -9.83 -19.03
N ASP A 542 -2.66 -10.47 -18.18
CA ASP A 542 -2.73 -10.32 -16.72
C ASP A 542 -2.31 -8.93 -16.22
N THR A 543 -1.48 -8.23 -16.99
CA THR A 543 -1.01 -6.88 -16.64
C THR A 543 -2.14 -5.84 -16.62
N LEU A 544 -3.24 -6.10 -17.35
CA LEU A 544 -4.42 -5.25 -17.35
C LEU A 544 -5.26 -5.46 -16.08
N ALA A 545 -5.25 -6.66 -15.50
CA ALA A 545 -5.92 -6.92 -14.22
C ALA A 545 -5.23 -6.16 -13.07
N ALA A 546 -3.90 -6.28 -12.98
CA ALA A 546 -3.10 -5.47 -12.04
C ALA A 546 -3.15 -3.98 -12.39
N GLY A 547 -3.20 -3.65 -13.68
CA GLY A 547 -3.35 -2.28 -14.16
C GLY A 547 -4.62 -1.61 -13.67
N TRP A 548 -5.74 -2.33 -13.68
CA TRP A 548 -7.02 -1.79 -13.22
C TRP A 548 -7.01 -1.53 -11.71
N LEU A 549 -6.31 -2.37 -10.94
CA LEU A 549 -6.15 -2.18 -9.49
C LEU A 549 -5.25 -0.98 -9.15
N SER A 550 -4.14 -0.79 -9.86
CA SER A 550 -3.20 0.29 -9.57
C SER A 550 -3.61 1.64 -10.19
N HIS A 551 -4.18 1.61 -11.40
CA HIS A 551 -4.50 2.78 -12.23
C HIS A 551 -5.88 2.59 -12.90
N PRO A 552 -6.97 2.52 -12.10
CA PRO A 552 -8.34 2.27 -12.58
C PRO A 552 -8.78 3.28 -13.64
N GLU A 553 -8.35 4.53 -13.52
CA GLU A 553 -8.66 5.62 -14.44
C GLU A 553 -8.12 5.37 -15.85
N LEU A 554 -7.08 4.55 -15.96
CA LEU A 554 -6.45 4.17 -17.23
C LEU A 554 -7.09 2.93 -17.87
N ILE A 555 -8.08 2.30 -17.22
CA ILE A 555 -8.80 1.14 -17.76
C ILE A 555 -10.31 1.37 -17.69
N GLU A 556 -10.91 1.68 -18.83
CA GLU A 556 -12.36 1.82 -18.96
C GLU A 556 -13.06 0.49 -18.64
N SER A 557 -14.04 0.58 -17.77
CA SER A 557 -14.81 -0.55 -17.26
C SER A 557 -16.28 -0.19 -17.08
N MET A 558 -17.14 -1.20 -16.97
CA MET A 558 -18.58 -1.02 -16.83
C MET A 558 -19.19 -2.06 -15.89
N PRO A 559 -20.27 -1.72 -15.16
CA PRO A 559 -21.02 -2.70 -14.39
C PRO A 559 -21.76 -3.68 -15.31
N VAL A 560 -21.77 -4.95 -14.92
CA VAL A 560 -22.40 -6.04 -15.69
C VAL A 560 -23.11 -7.03 -14.79
N SER A 561 -23.91 -7.89 -15.42
CA SER A 561 -24.26 -9.21 -14.92
C SER A 561 -23.39 -10.25 -15.61
N VAL A 562 -23.17 -11.39 -14.96
CA VAL A 562 -22.39 -12.50 -15.52
C VAL A 562 -23.15 -13.81 -15.34
N ARG A 563 -23.02 -14.72 -16.31
CA ARG A 563 -23.56 -16.08 -16.21
C ARG A 563 -22.70 -17.06 -17.01
N ILE A 564 -22.77 -18.32 -16.63
CA ILE A 564 -22.21 -19.43 -17.43
C ILE A 564 -23.31 -19.96 -18.35
N GLU A 565 -22.99 -20.11 -19.65
CA GLU A 565 -23.92 -20.61 -20.66
C GLU A 565 -23.21 -21.65 -21.56
N GLU A 566 -23.85 -22.81 -21.77
CA GLU A 566 -23.37 -23.85 -22.70
C GLU A 566 -23.75 -23.47 -24.14
N LEU A 567 -22.74 -23.28 -25.00
CA LEU A 567 -22.92 -22.88 -26.40
C LEU A 567 -22.00 -23.70 -27.31
N PRO A 568 -22.24 -23.71 -28.64
CA PRO A 568 -21.34 -24.40 -29.58
C PRO A 568 -19.89 -23.93 -29.45
N ASP A 569 -18.94 -24.86 -29.51
CA ASP A 569 -17.51 -24.57 -29.39
C ASP A 569 -17.01 -23.77 -30.61
N ASP A 570 -16.55 -22.55 -30.36
CA ASP A 570 -16.02 -21.63 -31.37
C ASP A 570 -14.68 -22.07 -31.95
N ARG A 571 -14.08 -23.14 -31.42
CA ARG A 571 -12.82 -23.74 -31.88
C ARG A 571 -13.01 -25.02 -32.71
N VAL A 572 -14.23 -25.53 -32.88
CA VAL A 572 -14.54 -26.72 -33.70
C VAL A 572 -15.14 -26.30 -35.06
N ALA A 573 -14.63 -26.88 -36.15
CA ALA A 573 -15.11 -26.58 -37.50
C ALA A 573 -16.55 -27.10 -37.71
N GLY A 574 -17.46 -26.22 -38.14
CA GLY A 574 -18.87 -26.58 -38.37
C GLY A 574 -19.81 -26.33 -37.18
N SER A 575 -19.39 -25.55 -36.18
CA SER A 575 -20.12 -25.22 -34.94
C SER A 575 -21.48 -24.52 -35.08
N SER A 576 -22.01 -24.42 -36.30
CA SER A 576 -23.37 -23.93 -36.60
C SER A 576 -24.38 -25.04 -36.88
N SER A 577 -24.03 -26.31 -36.68
CA SER A 577 -24.93 -27.47 -36.82
C SER A 577 -25.58 -27.84 -35.49
N GLU A 578 -26.76 -28.49 -35.52
CA GLU A 578 -27.47 -28.98 -34.32
C GLU A 578 -26.71 -30.11 -33.58
N GLU A 579 -25.64 -30.66 -34.18
CA GLU A 579 -24.77 -31.70 -33.62
C GLU A 579 -23.40 -31.15 -33.17
N ALA A 580 -23.23 -29.83 -33.11
CA ALA A 580 -21.95 -29.21 -32.73
C ALA A 580 -21.58 -29.54 -31.27
N GLU A 581 -20.31 -29.88 -31.04
CA GLU A 581 -19.74 -29.95 -29.69
C GLU A 581 -19.95 -28.60 -28.98
N THR A 582 -20.36 -28.66 -27.71
CA THR A 582 -20.62 -27.48 -26.87
C THR A 582 -19.56 -27.36 -25.78
N LYS A 583 -19.38 -26.15 -25.28
CA LYS A 583 -18.54 -25.85 -24.12
C LYS A 583 -19.17 -24.72 -23.29
N PRO A 584 -18.79 -24.58 -22.02
CA PRO A 584 -19.25 -23.46 -21.20
C PRO A 584 -18.60 -22.15 -21.67
N TYR A 585 -19.36 -21.06 -21.57
CA TYR A 585 -18.91 -19.69 -21.79
C TYR A 585 -19.29 -18.81 -20.59
N LEU A 586 -18.35 -18.02 -20.10
CA LEU A 586 -18.60 -16.99 -19.09
C LEU A 586 -19.02 -15.69 -19.79
N LEU A 587 -20.33 -15.44 -19.84
CA LEU A 587 -20.92 -14.35 -20.60
C LEU A 587 -21.32 -13.19 -19.71
N VAL A 588 -20.91 -11.97 -20.09
CA VAL A 588 -21.39 -10.74 -19.46
C VAL A 588 -22.57 -10.13 -20.22
N SER A 589 -23.47 -9.47 -19.50
CA SER A 589 -24.50 -8.61 -20.09
C SER A 589 -24.62 -7.32 -19.32
N GLU A 590 -24.74 -6.20 -20.04
CA GLU A 590 -25.08 -4.90 -19.47
C GLU A 590 -26.43 -5.03 -18.75
N ALA A 591 -26.42 -4.97 -17.41
CA ALA A 591 -27.62 -5.16 -16.62
C ALA A 591 -27.70 -4.17 -15.47
N ASN A 592 -28.93 -3.75 -15.20
CA ASN A 592 -29.31 -2.66 -14.30
C ASN A 592 -30.03 -3.19 -13.04
N THR A 593 -29.63 -4.37 -12.53
CA THR A 593 -30.47 -5.15 -11.60
C THR A 593 -29.75 -6.06 -10.59
N SER A 594 -28.44 -5.93 -10.34
CA SER A 594 -27.73 -6.71 -9.32
C SER A 594 -27.37 -5.82 -8.13
N ASP A 595 -27.63 -6.29 -6.90
CA ASP A 595 -27.17 -5.64 -5.66
C ASP A 595 -25.66 -5.87 -5.42
N ARG A 596 -25.06 -6.86 -6.10
CA ARG A 596 -23.62 -7.18 -6.08
C ARG A 596 -22.88 -6.43 -7.18
N GLU A 597 -21.77 -5.78 -6.82
CA GLU A 597 -20.88 -5.09 -7.76
C GLU A 597 -20.08 -6.11 -8.60
N ILE A 598 -20.30 -6.09 -9.91
CA ILE A 598 -19.55 -6.89 -10.88
C ILE A 598 -19.10 -5.97 -12.01
N ILE A 599 -17.79 -5.79 -12.15
CA ILE A 599 -17.16 -4.88 -13.10
C ILE A 599 -16.53 -5.66 -14.25
N TYR A 600 -16.66 -5.14 -15.47
CA TYR A 600 -16.05 -5.68 -16.67
C TYR A 600 -15.18 -4.61 -17.35
N CYS A 601 -13.88 -4.84 -17.40
CA CYS A 601 -12.91 -3.99 -18.07
C CYS A 601 -12.96 -4.22 -19.57
N HIS A 602 -12.99 -3.14 -20.37
CA HIS A 602 -13.10 -3.29 -21.82
C HIS A 602 -12.03 -2.52 -22.60
N THR A 603 -11.56 -1.35 -22.16
CA THR A 603 -10.63 -0.54 -22.98
C THR A 603 -9.52 0.07 -22.12
N PRO A 604 -8.22 -0.23 -22.37
CA PRO A 604 -7.14 0.53 -21.77
C PRO A 604 -6.98 1.87 -22.48
N ARG A 605 -6.77 2.93 -21.72
CA ARG A 605 -6.39 4.23 -22.27
C ARG A 605 -4.97 4.17 -22.84
N PRO A 606 -4.63 4.97 -23.88
CA PRO A 606 -3.31 4.92 -24.52
C PRO A 606 -2.12 5.10 -23.55
N GLU A 607 -2.33 5.87 -22.48
CA GLU A 607 -1.34 6.20 -21.46
C GLU A 607 -0.93 4.98 -20.62
N PHE A 608 -1.82 3.98 -20.46
CA PHE A 608 -1.56 2.80 -19.65
C PHE A 608 -0.32 2.04 -20.12
N LYS A 609 -0.04 2.01 -21.43
CA LYS A 609 1.15 1.34 -21.95
C LYS A 609 2.44 1.97 -21.42
N ALA A 610 2.49 3.30 -21.28
CA ALA A 610 3.67 3.96 -20.76
C ALA A 610 3.92 3.57 -19.30
N VAL A 611 2.85 3.60 -18.48
CA VAL A 611 2.89 3.16 -17.08
C VAL A 611 3.33 1.70 -16.98
N LEU A 612 2.75 0.80 -17.77
CA LEU A 612 3.14 -0.60 -17.77
C LEU A 612 4.62 -0.78 -18.10
N ILE A 613 5.12 -0.15 -19.17
CA ILE A 613 6.53 -0.25 -19.56
C ILE A 613 7.42 0.28 -18.42
N GLU A 614 7.07 1.40 -17.81
CA GLU A 614 7.79 1.96 -16.66
C GLU A 614 7.87 0.95 -15.50
N ARG A 615 6.74 0.38 -15.06
CA ARG A 615 6.73 -0.64 -14.00
C ARG A 615 7.57 -1.86 -14.36
N LEU A 616 7.53 -2.31 -15.62
CA LEU A 616 8.34 -3.45 -16.06
C LEU A 616 9.85 -3.17 -16.02
N THR A 617 10.29 -1.91 -16.14
CA THR A 617 11.71 -1.55 -16.00
C THR A 617 12.18 -1.48 -14.55
N GLY A 618 11.30 -1.19 -13.59
CA GLY A 618 11.68 -0.95 -12.20
C GLY A 618 12.49 0.34 -11.99
N LEU A 619 12.52 1.23 -12.99
CA LEU A 619 13.16 2.55 -12.89
C LEU A 619 12.20 3.56 -12.20
N PRO A 620 12.70 4.46 -11.34
CA PRO A 620 11.87 5.52 -10.74
C PRO A 620 11.31 6.49 -11.80
N THR A 621 10.16 7.08 -11.51
CA THR A 621 9.57 8.16 -12.30
C THR A 621 10.62 9.24 -12.63
N GLY A 622 10.87 9.48 -13.92
CA GLY A 622 11.61 10.66 -14.39
C GLY A 622 12.99 10.45 -15.06
N THR A 623 13.48 9.23 -15.29
CA THR A 623 14.68 9.05 -16.13
C THR A 623 14.34 8.89 -17.61
N ALA A 624 13.61 9.85 -18.19
CA ALA A 624 13.69 10.08 -19.62
C ALA A 624 14.99 10.83 -19.87
N SER A 625 15.97 10.14 -20.46
CA SER A 625 17.23 10.72 -20.93
C SER A 625 16.96 11.90 -21.87
N GLU A 626 17.55 13.07 -21.56
CA GLU A 626 17.90 14.09 -22.57
C GLU A 626 18.94 13.56 -23.56
#